data_AF-A0A9D5HPF1-F1
#
_entry.id   AF-A0A9D5HPF1-F1
#
_cell.length_a   1.000
_cell.length_b   1.000
_cell.length_c   1.000
_cell.angle_alpha   90.00
_cell.angle_beta   90.00
_cell.angle_gamma   90.00
#
_symmetry.space_group_name_H-M   'P 1'
#
loop_
_entity.id
_entity.type
_entity.pdbx_description
1 polymer ?
#
loop_
_entity_poly.entity_id
_entity_poly.type
_entity_poly.pdbx_seq_one_letter_code
_entity_poly.pdbx_strand_id
1 'polypeptide(L)'
;MVSSSHHFVVFLGLLFLSLLSCSAYSIVPAIYVFGASQVDVGNNNYISTTIKVNFYPYGIDFPGRKATGRFSNGKNAADFIAEKLGLPSPKPYLSPSLKTNKTTEFLRGINFASGGAGVLDSINKGRSIPFSKQISYFAKTVKMIKKKIGIQQAQKHLSKSIFMISIGNNDILGYTGVNSSTTKPRITLKLYGRQIISSLRPQLKSMYNHGARKFFFMGAGAQGCLPNERVKTKTGDCNKETNQLSRMFNRELVSLLEEAQSKFSGFTYAFFNMYTAYDDFYHKGRVNGFTEVKVACCGGGFLNSTVFCNPTITYPCSNRTDHLFWDGIHNTEATAAWEKIKKNGAQKHIVNKSTKATPTATRRSERARKPSSSRLEKEGFVSLTKSQKKRQLKAASPRQANPAKKAKLEPAISLVKRSLQFTESEAPMVGGEVDTL
;
A
#
# COMPACT_ATOMS: atom_id res chain seq x y z
N MET A 1 -9.68 60.52 -5.41
CA MET A 1 -10.46 59.30 -5.10
C MET A 1 -10.07 58.05 -5.93
N VAL A 2 -8.99 58.06 -6.73
CA VAL A 2 -8.64 56.92 -7.61
C VAL A 2 -7.66 55.92 -6.97
N SER A 3 -6.86 56.34 -5.99
CA SER A 3 -5.83 55.49 -5.36
C SER A 3 -6.40 54.36 -4.49
N SER A 4 -7.55 54.57 -3.84
CA SER A 4 -8.14 53.57 -2.92
C SER A 4 -8.71 52.34 -3.66
N SER A 5 -9.12 52.51 -4.92
CA SER A 5 -9.73 51.46 -5.75
C SER A 5 -8.70 50.44 -6.24
N HIS A 6 -7.48 50.89 -6.55
CA HIS A 6 -6.39 50.00 -6.99
C HIS A 6 -5.88 49.11 -5.86
N HIS A 7 -5.78 49.64 -4.63
CA HIS A 7 -5.40 48.84 -3.47
C HIS A 7 -6.44 47.76 -3.15
N PHE A 8 -7.72 48.06 -3.33
CA PHE A 8 -8.81 47.09 -3.11
C PHE A 8 -8.81 45.95 -4.14
N VAL A 9 -8.57 46.25 -5.43
CA VAL A 9 -8.48 45.24 -6.49
C VAL A 9 -7.25 44.34 -6.32
N VAL A 10 -6.09 44.92 -5.96
CA VAL A 10 -4.88 44.14 -5.66
C VAL A 10 -5.09 43.26 -4.43
N PHE A 11 -5.75 43.77 -3.38
CA PHE A 11 -6.06 43.00 -2.18
C PHE A 11 -7.02 41.83 -2.48
N LEU A 12 -8.07 42.06 -3.28
CA LEU A 12 -8.98 41.01 -3.75
C LEU A 12 -8.26 39.97 -4.62
N GLY A 13 -7.35 40.39 -5.50
CA GLY A 13 -6.52 39.49 -6.31
C GLY A 13 -5.58 38.62 -5.47
N LEU A 14 -4.96 39.19 -4.44
CA LEU A 14 -4.14 38.46 -3.46
C LEU A 14 -4.97 37.53 -2.56
N LEU A 15 -6.20 37.93 -2.21
CA LEU A 15 -7.14 37.07 -1.50
C LEU A 15 -7.59 35.90 -2.38
N PHE A 16 -7.85 36.13 -3.66
CA PHE A 16 -8.21 35.08 -4.62
C PHE A 16 -7.05 34.11 -4.87
N LEU A 17 -5.80 34.61 -4.97
CA LEU A 17 -4.59 33.76 -5.05
C LEU A 17 -4.35 32.95 -3.77
N SER A 18 -4.64 33.51 -2.59
CA SER A 18 -4.50 32.79 -1.33
C SER A 18 -5.61 31.75 -1.11
N LEU A 19 -6.83 32.01 -1.61
CA LEU A 19 -7.94 31.04 -1.63
C LEU A 19 -7.76 29.94 -2.69
N LEU A 20 -7.08 30.23 -3.81
CA LEU A 20 -6.65 29.23 -4.81
C LEU A 20 -5.50 28.34 -4.30
N SER A 21 -4.82 28.76 -3.24
CA SER A 21 -3.78 27.98 -2.55
C SER A 21 -4.39 27.06 -1.49
N CYS A 22 -5.48 26.37 -1.80
CA CYS A 22 -5.88 25.20 -1.03
C CYS A 22 -4.90 24.06 -1.33
N SER A 23 -3.70 24.13 -0.76
CA SER A 23 -2.79 22.98 -0.75
C SER A 23 -3.52 21.87 -0.01
N ALA A 24 -4.06 20.90 -0.74
CA ALA A 24 -4.55 19.65 -0.15
C ALA A 24 -3.46 19.15 0.80
N TYR A 25 -3.78 19.10 2.09
CA TYR A 25 -2.80 18.78 3.11
C TYR A 25 -2.41 17.31 2.95
N SER A 26 -1.16 17.05 2.57
CA SER A 26 -0.68 15.69 2.42
C SER A 26 -0.67 14.98 3.78
N ILE A 27 -1.31 13.82 3.83
CA ILE A 27 -1.50 13.04 5.06
C ILE A 27 -0.18 12.41 5.50
N VAL A 28 0.66 12.05 4.54
CA VAL A 28 1.99 11.47 4.72
C VAL A 28 3.01 12.22 3.88
N PRO A 29 4.29 12.21 4.25
CA PRO A 29 5.29 12.96 3.49
C PRO A 29 5.57 12.35 2.11
N ALA A 30 5.48 11.02 1.97
CA ALA A 30 5.68 10.35 0.69
C ALA A 30 4.98 8.99 0.60
N ILE A 31 4.78 8.54 -0.65
CA ILE A 31 4.45 7.15 -0.99
C ILE A 31 5.54 6.56 -1.90
N TYR A 32 6.16 5.47 -1.46
CA TYR A 32 7.11 4.70 -2.26
C TYR A 32 6.44 3.41 -2.72
N VAL A 33 6.33 3.23 -4.04
CA VAL A 33 5.54 2.14 -4.64
C VAL A 33 6.47 1.10 -5.25
N PHE A 34 6.21 -0.18 -4.96
CA PHE A 34 6.95 -1.33 -5.45
C PHE A 34 5.96 -2.39 -5.93
N GLY A 35 6.36 -3.20 -6.90
CA GLY A 35 5.49 -4.27 -7.37
C GLY A 35 5.57 -4.53 -8.86
N ALA A 36 4.46 -5.03 -9.39
CA ALA A 36 4.26 -5.39 -10.78
C ALA A 36 3.31 -4.45 -11.53
N SER A 37 2.66 -4.95 -12.59
CA SER A 37 1.82 -4.18 -13.51
C SER A 37 0.62 -3.51 -12.85
N GLN A 38 0.07 -4.07 -11.76
CA GLN A 38 -1.07 -3.51 -11.03
C GLN A 38 -0.80 -2.11 -10.47
N VAL A 39 0.48 -1.77 -10.28
CA VAL A 39 0.92 -0.51 -9.67
C VAL A 39 2.01 0.18 -10.49
N ASP A 40 2.37 -0.33 -11.68
CA ASP A 40 3.35 0.30 -12.57
C ASP A 40 2.73 1.51 -13.28
N VAL A 41 3.42 2.64 -13.21
CA VAL A 41 3.03 3.93 -13.80
C VAL A 41 3.81 4.27 -15.07
N GLY A 42 4.60 3.31 -15.59
CA GLY A 42 5.32 3.42 -16.86
C GLY A 42 6.82 3.19 -16.78
N ASN A 43 7.36 2.50 -15.75
CA ASN A 43 8.78 2.17 -15.72
C ASN A 43 9.18 1.26 -16.90
N ASN A 44 8.28 0.38 -17.32
CA ASN A 44 8.52 -0.53 -18.45
C ASN A 44 8.73 0.19 -19.79
N ASN A 45 8.35 1.47 -19.89
CA ASN A 45 8.61 2.28 -21.10
C ASN A 45 10.10 2.61 -21.27
N TYR A 46 10.89 2.47 -20.21
CA TYR A 46 12.29 2.89 -20.15
C TYR A 46 13.27 1.71 -20.03
N ILE A 47 12.80 0.49 -20.30
CA ILE A 47 13.63 -0.71 -20.40
C ILE A 47 13.34 -1.42 -21.73
N SER A 48 14.30 -2.21 -22.22
CA SER A 48 14.09 -3.02 -23.43
C SER A 48 13.20 -4.22 -23.10
N THR A 49 11.91 -4.12 -23.37
CA THR A 49 10.93 -5.19 -23.11
C THR A 49 9.73 -5.08 -24.04
N THR A 50 9.08 -6.22 -24.27
CA THR A 50 7.74 -6.32 -24.88
C THR A 50 6.62 -6.25 -23.84
N ILE A 51 6.93 -6.34 -22.54
CA ILE A 51 5.97 -6.20 -21.44
C ILE A 51 5.74 -4.69 -21.20
N LYS A 52 5.18 -3.98 -22.15
CA LYS A 52 4.86 -2.55 -22.04
C LYS A 52 3.55 -2.26 -22.75
N VAL A 53 2.84 -1.26 -22.25
CA VAL A 53 1.47 -0.90 -22.68
C VAL A 53 1.37 0.61 -22.92
N ASN A 54 2.38 1.15 -23.59
CA ASN A 54 2.47 2.56 -23.98
C ASN A 54 1.86 2.81 -25.37
N PHE A 55 0.74 2.16 -25.65
CA PHE A 55 0.01 2.25 -26.92
C PHE A 55 -1.51 2.24 -26.66
N TYR A 56 -2.29 2.79 -27.59
CA TYR A 56 -3.75 2.76 -27.56
C TYR A 56 -4.30 1.32 -27.66
N PRO A 57 -5.34 0.90 -26.92
CA PRO A 57 -6.25 1.71 -26.12
C PRO A 57 -5.86 1.88 -24.64
N TYR A 58 -4.67 1.46 -24.21
CA TYR A 58 -4.25 1.73 -22.81
C TYR A 58 -4.17 3.24 -22.57
N GLY A 59 -4.64 3.67 -21.39
CA GLY A 59 -4.72 5.09 -21.05
C GLY A 59 -5.78 5.91 -21.81
N ILE A 60 -6.74 5.26 -22.49
CA ILE A 60 -7.87 5.94 -23.16
C ILE A 60 -8.69 6.84 -22.21
N ASP A 61 -8.78 6.48 -20.92
CA ASP A 61 -9.46 7.25 -19.86
C ASP A 61 -8.47 8.03 -18.98
N PHE A 62 -7.17 7.83 -19.16
CA PHE A 62 -6.18 8.58 -18.41
C PHE A 62 -6.25 10.08 -18.79
N PRO A 63 -5.97 11.02 -17.87
CA PRO A 63 -5.94 12.45 -18.20
C PRO A 63 -5.09 12.74 -19.45
N GLY A 64 -5.68 13.41 -20.43
CA GLY A 64 -5.06 13.66 -21.74
C GLY A 64 -5.13 12.48 -22.72
N ARG A 65 -5.88 11.42 -22.41
CA ARG A 65 -6.13 10.23 -23.25
C ARG A 65 -4.84 9.58 -23.77
N LYS A 66 -3.83 9.48 -22.90
CA LYS A 66 -2.48 9.08 -23.26
C LYS A 66 -2.10 7.74 -22.63
N ALA A 67 -1.56 6.85 -23.45
CA ALA A 67 -0.94 5.62 -22.99
C ALA A 67 0.37 5.92 -22.22
N THR A 68 0.30 5.96 -20.90
CA THR A 68 1.48 6.25 -20.05
C THR A 68 2.29 5.00 -19.70
N GLY A 69 1.86 3.80 -20.09
CA GLY A 69 2.43 2.53 -19.63
C GLY A 69 1.80 1.99 -18.34
N ARG A 70 0.64 2.52 -17.93
CA ARG A 70 -0.22 1.88 -16.92
C ARG A 70 -0.97 0.73 -17.58
N PHE A 71 -0.96 -0.44 -16.96
CA PHE A 71 -1.68 -1.62 -17.43
C PHE A 71 -3.18 -1.52 -17.10
N SER A 72 -3.82 -0.50 -17.66
CA SER A 72 -5.24 -0.20 -17.51
C SER A 72 -5.71 0.78 -18.60
N ASN A 73 -7.02 0.98 -18.73
CA ASN A 73 -7.60 2.07 -19.51
C ASN A 73 -7.29 3.45 -18.93
N GLY A 74 -6.94 3.56 -17.64
CA GLY A 74 -6.70 4.84 -16.98
C GLY A 74 -5.70 4.75 -15.84
N LYS A 75 -6.03 5.37 -14.71
CA LYS A 75 -5.31 5.29 -13.44
C LYS A 75 -5.31 3.87 -12.89
N ASN A 76 -4.24 3.51 -12.20
CA ASN A 76 -4.13 2.26 -11.46
C ASN A 76 -4.19 2.50 -9.95
N ALA A 77 -4.02 1.44 -9.15
CA ALA A 77 -4.14 1.53 -7.69
C ALA A 77 -3.13 2.50 -7.05
N ALA A 78 -1.93 2.65 -7.61
CA ALA A 78 -0.92 3.57 -7.09
C ALA A 78 -1.37 5.04 -7.21
N ASP A 79 -2.11 5.38 -8.26
CA ASP A 79 -2.64 6.72 -8.48
C ASP A 79 -3.73 7.05 -7.45
N PHE A 80 -4.73 6.18 -7.32
CA PHE A 80 -5.86 6.40 -6.42
C PHE A 80 -5.39 6.49 -4.96
N ILE A 81 -4.44 5.65 -4.55
CA ILE A 81 -3.91 5.70 -3.19
C ILE A 81 -3.08 6.96 -2.97
N ALA A 82 -2.28 7.41 -3.95
CA ALA A 82 -1.57 8.67 -3.83
C ALA A 82 -2.55 9.86 -3.68
N GLU A 83 -3.60 9.90 -4.49
CA GLU A 83 -4.63 10.94 -4.43
C GLU A 83 -5.31 10.98 -3.06
N LYS A 84 -5.65 9.82 -2.48
CA LYS A 84 -6.21 9.75 -1.12
C LYS A 84 -5.29 10.22 -0.03
N LEU A 85 -3.98 10.10 -0.24
CA LEU A 85 -2.98 10.60 0.68
C LEU A 85 -2.71 12.10 0.51
N GLY A 86 -3.39 12.78 -0.42
CA GLY A 86 -3.11 14.17 -0.78
C GLY A 86 -1.78 14.33 -1.52
N LEU A 87 -1.28 13.25 -2.15
CA LEU A 87 -0.05 13.23 -2.92
C LEU A 87 -0.36 13.19 -4.42
N PRO A 88 0.52 13.76 -5.26
CA PRO A 88 0.44 13.51 -6.69
C PRO A 88 0.76 12.05 -6.98
N SER A 89 0.28 11.54 -8.11
CA SER A 89 0.71 10.24 -8.62
C SER A 89 2.25 10.16 -8.65
N PRO A 90 2.85 9.12 -8.03
CA PRO A 90 4.30 9.00 -7.98
C PRO A 90 4.85 8.73 -9.39
N LYS A 91 5.91 9.45 -9.77
CA LYS A 91 6.54 9.30 -11.09
C LYS A 91 7.25 7.94 -11.22
N PRO A 92 7.42 7.41 -12.46
CA PRO A 92 8.25 6.23 -12.67
C PRO A 92 9.72 6.57 -12.38
N TYR A 93 10.39 5.75 -11.58
CA TYR A 93 11.79 5.93 -11.19
C TYR A 93 12.76 6.09 -12.39
N LEU A 94 12.48 5.40 -13.50
CA LEU A 94 13.31 5.48 -14.71
C LEU A 94 12.95 6.65 -15.65
N SER A 95 11.95 7.46 -15.31
CA SER A 95 11.49 8.54 -16.19
C SER A 95 12.56 9.63 -16.36
N PRO A 96 12.86 10.06 -17.61
CA PRO A 96 13.70 11.22 -17.87
C PRO A 96 13.17 12.52 -17.25
N SER A 97 11.86 12.61 -17.00
CA SER A 97 11.21 13.77 -16.36
C SER A 97 11.73 14.06 -14.94
N LEU A 98 12.42 13.09 -14.32
CA LEU A 98 13.04 13.28 -13.01
C LEU A 98 14.32 14.10 -13.07
N LYS A 99 14.96 14.30 -14.23
CA LYS A 99 16.31 14.90 -14.31
C LYS A 99 16.42 16.28 -13.65
N THR A 100 15.40 17.14 -13.78
CA THR A 100 15.43 18.52 -13.29
C THR A 100 15.11 18.65 -11.80
N ASN A 101 14.21 17.82 -11.26
CA ASN A 101 13.70 17.94 -9.88
C ASN A 101 13.79 16.64 -9.06
N LYS A 102 14.72 15.75 -9.43
CA LYS A 102 14.82 14.36 -8.95
C LYS A 102 14.64 14.22 -7.45
N THR A 103 15.38 15.01 -6.68
CA THR A 103 15.42 14.86 -5.23
C THR A 103 14.17 15.41 -4.55
N THR A 104 13.53 16.43 -5.13
CA THR A 104 12.23 16.93 -4.65
C THR A 104 11.13 15.91 -4.90
N GLU A 105 11.13 15.28 -6.08
CA GLU A 105 10.20 14.18 -6.39
C GLU A 105 10.41 13.00 -5.42
N PHE A 106 11.67 12.64 -5.14
CA PHE A 106 11.99 11.57 -4.18
C PHE A 106 11.50 11.86 -2.76
N LEU A 107 11.39 13.13 -2.37
CA LEU A 107 10.79 13.51 -1.10
C LEU A 107 9.27 13.37 -1.09
N ARG A 108 8.58 13.44 -2.24
CA ARG A 108 7.13 13.21 -2.34
C ARG A 108 6.76 11.76 -2.61
N GLY A 109 7.73 10.96 -3.07
CA GLY A 109 7.53 9.55 -3.36
C GLY A 109 7.88 9.20 -4.81
N ILE A 110 8.21 7.94 -5.04
CA ILE A 110 8.56 7.45 -6.37
C ILE A 110 8.04 6.02 -6.57
N ASN A 111 7.72 5.69 -7.81
CA ASN A 111 7.26 4.38 -8.20
C ASN A 111 8.39 3.56 -8.82
N PHE A 112 8.75 2.45 -8.18
CA PHE A 112 9.76 1.50 -8.63
C PHE A 112 9.17 0.26 -9.31
N ALA A 113 7.84 0.11 -9.34
CA ALA A 113 7.16 -1.07 -9.86
C ALA A 113 7.40 -1.25 -11.36
N SER A 114 7.29 -2.49 -11.82
CA SER A 114 7.55 -2.86 -13.22
C SER A 114 6.65 -4.00 -13.66
N GLY A 115 5.91 -3.80 -14.75
CA GLY A 115 5.11 -4.85 -15.37
C GLY A 115 5.88 -6.17 -15.54
N GLY A 116 5.26 -7.29 -15.15
CA GLY A 116 5.85 -8.62 -15.20
C GLY A 116 6.77 -8.99 -14.03
N ALA A 117 7.07 -8.07 -13.10
CA ALA A 117 7.95 -8.37 -11.97
C ALA A 117 7.35 -9.45 -11.04
N GLY A 118 8.21 -10.34 -10.55
CA GLY A 118 7.91 -11.29 -9.47
C GLY A 118 8.72 -11.00 -8.21
N VAL A 119 8.39 -11.74 -7.15
CA VAL A 119 9.20 -11.82 -5.92
C VAL A 119 10.52 -12.52 -6.23
N LEU A 120 10.44 -13.60 -7.00
CA LEU A 120 11.59 -14.35 -7.48
C LEU A 120 12.19 -13.65 -8.71
N ASP A 121 13.51 -13.41 -8.67
CA ASP A 121 14.24 -12.75 -9.77
C ASP A 121 14.24 -13.55 -11.09
N SER A 122 13.88 -14.85 -11.03
CA SER A 122 13.71 -15.71 -12.20
C SER A 122 12.45 -15.37 -13.01
N ILE A 123 11.43 -14.78 -12.38
CA ILE A 123 10.17 -14.44 -13.05
C ILE A 123 10.42 -13.31 -14.05
N ASN A 124 10.13 -13.59 -15.33
CA ASN A 124 10.37 -12.67 -16.43
C ASN A 124 11.78 -12.06 -16.42
N LYS A 125 12.78 -12.89 -16.10
CA LYS A 125 14.19 -12.48 -16.03
C LYS A 125 14.60 -11.77 -17.32
N GLY A 126 15.18 -10.58 -17.17
CA GLY A 126 15.61 -9.74 -18.30
C GLY A 126 14.49 -8.98 -19.02
N ARG A 127 13.21 -9.23 -18.68
CA ARG A 127 12.05 -8.58 -19.31
C ARG A 127 11.30 -7.62 -18.38
N SER A 128 11.65 -7.61 -17.08
CA SER A 128 11.07 -6.74 -16.05
C SER A 128 12.13 -6.30 -15.05
N ILE A 129 11.80 -5.34 -14.17
CA ILE A 129 12.64 -4.94 -13.04
C ILE A 129 12.24 -5.81 -11.82
N PRO A 130 13.03 -6.85 -11.44
CA PRO A 130 12.65 -7.73 -10.36
C PRO A 130 12.62 -7.00 -9.02
N PHE A 131 11.84 -7.50 -8.05
CA PHE A 131 11.60 -6.82 -6.78
C PHE A 131 12.90 -6.50 -6.02
N SER A 132 13.91 -7.37 -6.08
CA SER A 132 15.25 -7.12 -5.53
C SER A 132 15.93 -5.86 -6.11
N LYS A 133 15.76 -5.63 -7.42
CA LYS A 133 16.28 -4.47 -8.13
C LYS A 133 15.50 -3.20 -7.80
N GLN A 134 14.19 -3.30 -7.62
CA GLN A 134 13.35 -2.20 -7.14
C GLN A 134 13.82 -1.71 -5.77
N ILE A 135 14.13 -2.63 -4.85
CA ILE A 135 14.70 -2.32 -3.52
C ILE A 135 16.09 -1.67 -3.67
N SER A 136 16.89 -2.11 -4.63
CA SER A 136 18.19 -1.48 -4.93
C SER A 136 18.03 -0.04 -5.42
N TYR A 137 17.01 0.27 -6.22
CA TYR A 137 16.68 1.64 -6.62
C TYR A 137 16.19 2.48 -5.44
N PHE A 138 15.42 1.89 -4.53
CA PHE A 138 15.04 2.53 -3.28
C PHE A 138 16.27 2.86 -2.41
N ALA A 139 17.21 1.93 -2.25
CA ALA A 139 18.45 2.19 -1.52
C ALA A 139 19.22 3.41 -2.09
N LYS A 140 19.30 3.54 -3.42
CA LYS A 140 19.89 4.71 -4.09
C LYS A 140 19.10 5.99 -3.82
N THR A 141 17.78 5.91 -3.84
CA THR A 141 16.86 7.02 -3.53
C THR A 141 17.07 7.50 -2.09
N VAL A 142 17.18 6.58 -1.12
CA VAL A 142 17.46 6.90 0.28
C VAL A 142 18.80 7.63 0.44
N LYS A 143 19.85 7.23 -0.29
CA LYS A 143 21.14 7.96 -0.29
C LYS A 143 20.97 9.40 -0.77
N MET A 144 20.17 9.63 -1.82
CA MET A 144 19.90 10.98 -2.33
C MET A 144 19.07 11.83 -1.36
N ILE A 145 18.06 11.23 -0.72
CA ILE A 145 17.26 11.91 0.32
C ILE A 145 18.17 12.32 1.49
N LYS A 146 19.01 11.40 1.99
CA LYS A 146 19.98 11.69 3.06
C LYS A 146 20.92 12.83 2.68
N LYS A 147 21.42 12.86 1.44
CA LYS A 147 22.27 13.95 0.94
C LYS A 147 21.54 15.31 0.93
N LYS A 148 20.23 15.33 0.68
CA LYS A 148 19.45 16.57 0.55
C LYS A 148 18.97 17.16 1.86
N ILE A 149 18.49 16.32 2.79
CA ILE A 149 17.85 16.79 4.03
C ILE A 149 18.60 16.36 5.31
N GLY A 150 19.72 15.66 5.16
CA GLY A 150 20.48 15.11 6.28
C GLY A 150 19.94 13.77 6.79
N ILE A 151 20.77 13.04 7.52
CA ILE A 151 20.50 11.65 7.93
C ILE A 151 19.28 11.57 8.88
N GLN A 152 19.25 12.41 9.91
CA GLN A 152 18.19 12.38 10.93
C GLN A 152 16.82 12.75 10.32
N GLN A 153 16.77 13.80 9.50
CA GLN A 153 15.53 14.17 8.82
C GLN A 153 15.09 13.11 7.81
N ALA A 154 16.02 12.50 7.07
CA ALA A 154 15.71 11.40 6.17
C ALA A 154 15.10 10.19 6.90
N GLN A 155 15.63 9.82 8.07
CA GLN A 155 15.06 8.74 8.88
C GLN A 155 13.63 9.09 9.35
N LYS A 156 13.41 10.32 9.83
CA LYS A 156 12.08 10.82 10.23
C LYS A 156 11.10 10.87 9.05
N HIS A 157 11.59 11.28 7.88
CA HIS A 157 10.82 11.31 6.63
C HIS A 157 10.35 9.90 6.25
N LEU A 158 11.29 8.98 6.07
CA LEU A 158 11.02 7.61 5.63
C LEU A 158 10.15 6.84 6.62
N SER A 159 10.39 6.99 7.93
CA SER A 159 9.56 6.34 8.96
C SER A 159 8.11 6.86 8.98
N LYS A 160 7.86 8.06 8.44
CA LYS A 160 6.52 8.63 8.34
C LYS A 160 5.80 8.31 7.03
N SER A 161 6.55 8.05 5.95
CA SER A 161 6.05 7.69 4.61
C SER A 161 5.40 6.29 4.55
N ILE A 162 4.66 6.04 3.48
CA ILE A 162 4.03 4.75 3.17
C ILE A 162 4.83 3.99 2.10
N PHE A 163 4.96 2.68 2.28
CA PHE A 163 5.61 1.76 1.36
C PHE A 163 4.56 0.80 0.81
N MET A 164 4.05 1.12 -0.38
CA MET A 164 3.01 0.35 -1.05
C MET A 164 3.63 -0.76 -1.89
N ILE A 165 3.15 -2.00 -1.73
CA ILE A 165 3.72 -3.18 -2.37
C ILE A 165 2.62 -4.05 -2.97
N SER A 166 2.72 -4.36 -4.27
CA SER A 166 1.87 -5.33 -4.97
C SER A 166 2.72 -6.27 -5.82
N ILE A 167 3.11 -7.42 -5.26
CA ILE A 167 4.03 -8.39 -5.85
C ILE A 167 3.58 -9.82 -5.55
N GLY A 168 4.01 -10.81 -6.35
CA GLY A 168 3.66 -12.23 -6.17
C GLY A 168 2.68 -12.77 -7.21
N ASN A 169 1.85 -11.91 -7.83
CA ASN A 169 0.88 -12.34 -8.85
C ASN A 169 1.56 -13.02 -10.05
N ASN A 170 2.69 -12.50 -10.54
CA ASN A 170 3.43 -13.12 -11.65
C ASN A 170 4.14 -14.42 -11.24
N ASP A 171 4.54 -14.58 -9.97
CA ASP A 171 5.08 -15.85 -9.47
C ASP A 171 3.98 -16.92 -9.49
N ILE A 172 2.77 -16.57 -9.05
CA ILE A 172 1.60 -17.46 -9.08
C ILE A 172 1.25 -17.86 -10.52
N LEU A 173 1.11 -16.88 -11.43
CA LEU A 173 0.82 -17.14 -12.84
C LEU A 173 1.97 -17.87 -13.55
N GLY A 174 3.22 -17.65 -13.14
CA GLY A 174 4.39 -18.35 -13.66
C GLY A 174 4.40 -19.84 -13.28
N TYR A 175 3.81 -20.21 -12.14
CA TYR A 175 3.65 -21.61 -11.74
C TYR A 175 2.62 -22.36 -12.60
N THR A 176 1.47 -21.72 -12.87
CA THR A 176 0.32 -22.35 -13.55
C THR A 176 0.26 -22.10 -15.05
N GLY A 177 0.98 -21.10 -15.55
CA GLY A 177 1.02 -20.71 -16.96
C GLY A 177 1.82 -21.64 -17.87
N VAL A 178 2.49 -22.66 -17.32
CA VAL A 178 3.26 -23.64 -18.09
C VAL A 178 2.33 -24.72 -18.66
N ASN A 179 1.75 -24.46 -19.84
CA ASN A 179 1.26 -25.53 -20.71
C ASN A 179 2.47 -26.21 -21.37
N SER A 180 3.04 -27.20 -20.70
CA SER A 180 3.63 -28.35 -21.37
C SER A 180 3.83 -29.46 -20.34
N SER A 181 3.41 -30.66 -20.70
CA SER A 181 3.69 -31.95 -20.07
C SER A 181 5.19 -32.23 -19.80
N THR A 182 6.09 -31.29 -20.08
CA THR A 182 7.55 -31.43 -19.95
C THR A 182 8.20 -30.54 -18.88
N THR A 183 7.50 -29.54 -18.32
CA THR A 183 8.14 -28.55 -17.42
C THR A 183 7.23 -27.97 -16.33
N LYS A 184 6.29 -28.76 -15.78
CA LYS A 184 5.83 -28.44 -14.41
C LYS A 184 7.09 -28.27 -13.55
N PRO A 185 7.22 -27.19 -12.74
CA PRO A 185 8.32 -27.11 -11.80
C PRO A 185 8.38 -28.44 -11.05
N ARG A 186 9.56 -29.07 -10.95
CA ARG A 186 9.74 -30.36 -10.23
C ARG A 186 9.37 -30.28 -8.74
N ILE A 187 8.81 -29.15 -8.30
CA ILE A 187 8.47 -28.84 -6.93
C ILE A 187 6.96 -28.66 -6.79
N THR A 188 6.44 -29.20 -5.70
CA THR A 188 5.02 -29.12 -5.37
C THR A 188 4.58 -27.67 -5.15
N LEU A 189 3.29 -27.40 -5.33
CA LEU A 189 2.68 -26.08 -5.11
C LEU A 189 3.05 -25.52 -3.72
N LYS A 190 3.08 -26.38 -2.70
CA LYS A 190 3.49 -26.04 -1.34
C LYS A 190 4.96 -25.60 -1.24
N LEU A 191 5.88 -26.32 -1.90
CA LEU A 191 7.30 -25.95 -1.93
C LEU A 191 7.53 -24.65 -2.70
N TYR A 192 6.84 -24.47 -3.83
CA TYR A 192 6.91 -23.24 -4.60
C TYR A 192 6.40 -22.02 -3.81
N GLY A 193 5.24 -22.15 -3.15
CA GLY A 193 4.72 -21.10 -2.26
C GLY A 193 5.70 -20.73 -1.15
N ARG A 194 6.36 -21.72 -0.52
CA ARG A 194 7.41 -21.48 0.48
C ARG A 194 8.64 -20.78 -0.10
N GLN A 195 9.04 -21.11 -1.33
CA GLN A 195 10.19 -20.48 -2.00
C GLN A 195 9.95 -18.98 -2.23
N ILE A 196 8.74 -18.60 -2.67
CA ILE A 196 8.35 -17.20 -2.84
C ILE A 196 8.51 -16.45 -1.51
N ILE A 197 7.93 -16.98 -0.43
CA ILE A 197 7.93 -16.34 0.89
C ILE A 197 9.33 -16.29 1.51
N SER A 198 10.13 -17.33 1.31
CA SER A 198 11.53 -17.38 1.72
C SER A 198 12.35 -16.26 1.05
N SER A 199 12.08 -15.97 -0.23
CA SER A 199 12.73 -14.89 -0.96
C SER A 199 12.23 -13.50 -0.52
N LEU A 200 10.94 -13.39 -0.19
CA LEU A 200 10.33 -12.13 0.24
C LEU A 200 10.81 -11.67 1.62
N ARG A 201 11.10 -12.60 2.55
CA ARG A 201 11.55 -12.30 3.92
C ARG A 201 12.81 -11.40 3.97
N PRO A 202 13.95 -11.74 3.33
CA PRO A 202 15.12 -10.86 3.32
C PRO A 202 14.90 -9.57 2.52
N GLN A 203 14.06 -9.59 1.48
CA GLN A 203 13.70 -8.40 0.71
C GLN A 203 12.95 -7.38 1.60
N LEU A 204 11.96 -7.83 2.39
CA LEU A 204 11.24 -7.00 3.36
C LEU A 204 12.18 -6.44 4.43
N LYS A 205 13.07 -7.27 4.97
CA LYS A 205 14.11 -6.84 5.93
C LYS A 205 15.01 -5.76 5.33
N SER A 206 15.40 -5.90 4.07
CA SER A 206 16.20 -4.90 3.36
C SER A 206 15.49 -3.54 3.28
N MET A 207 14.21 -3.52 2.92
CA MET A 207 13.42 -2.27 2.91
C MET A 207 13.37 -1.63 4.31
N TYR A 208 13.13 -2.44 5.35
CA TYR A 208 13.14 -1.97 6.74
C TYR A 208 14.50 -1.37 7.15
N ASN A 209 15.61 -2.01 6.79
CA ASN A 209 16.95 -1.52 7.06
C ASN A 209 17.24 -0.17 6.38
N HIS A 210 16.57 0.11 5.27
CA HIS A 210 16.66 1.40 4.56
C HIS A 210 15.72 2.48 5.11
N GLY A 211 14.99 2.21 6.20
CA GLY A 211 14.17 3.18 6.92
C GLY A 211 12.66 3.03 6.71
N ALA A 212 12.21 2.02 5.96
CA ALA A 212 10.79 1.75 5.79
C ALA A 212 10.15 1.25 7.10
N ARG A 213 8.98 1.79 7.45
CA ARG A 213 8.28 1.47 8.71
C ARG A 213 6.79 1.19 8.54
N LYS A 214 6.14 1.79 7.55
CA LYS A 214 4.69 1.68 7.33
C LYS A 214 4.40 1.04 5.99
N PHE A 215 4.09 -0.24 6.00
CA PHE A 215 3.90 -1.03 4.79
C PHE A 215 2.42 -1.16 4.45
N PHE A 216 2.06 -0.97 3.20
CA PHE A 216 0.75 -1.31 2.66
C PHE A 216 0.93 -2.39 1.60
N PHE A 217 0.60 -3.62 1.96
CA PHE A 217 0.69 -4.77 1.06
C PHE A 217 -0.66 -5.04 0.42
N MET A 218 -0.70 -5.05 -0.91
CA MET A 218 -1.80 -5.62 -1.67
C MET A 218 -1.46 -7.09 -1.92
N GLY A 219 -2.18 -8.00 -1.28
CA GLY A 219 -1.99 -9.46 -1.46
C GLY A 219 -2.36 -9.91 -2.87
N ALA A 220 -2.07 -11.15 -3.24
CA ALA A 220 -2.48 -11.68 -4.52
C ALA A 220 -4.01 -11.67 -4.70
N GLY A 221 -4.47 -11.32 -5.90
CA GLY A 221 -5.88 -11.44 -6.29
C GLY A 221 -6.27 -12.90 -6.55
N ALA A 222 -7.54 -13.16 -6.88
CA ALA A 222 -7.98 -14.47 -7.37
C ALA A 222 -7.46 -14.73 -8.80
N GLN A 223 -6.17 -15.08 -8.91
CA GLN A 223 -5.45 -15.18 -10.19
C GLN A 223 -6.08 -16.20 -11.15
N GLY A 224 -6.61 -17.31 -10.64
CA GLY A 224 -7.28 -18.31 -11.47
C GLY A 224 -8.58 -17.82 -12.11
N CYS A 225 -9.13 -16.69 -11.65
CA CYS A 225 -10.34 -16.08 -12.19
C CYS A 225 -10.05 -14.98 -13.23
N LEU A 226 -8.79 -14.70 -13.55
CA LEU A 226 -8.44 -13.80 -14.65
C LEU A 226 -8.92 -14.39 -15.98
N PRO A 227 -9.34 -13.56 -16.97
CA PRO A 227 -9.79 -14.06 -18.26
C PRO A 227 -8.73 -14.96 -18.92
N ASN A 228 -7.43 -14.65 -18.81
CA ASN A 228 -6.34 -15.45 -19.38
C ASN A 228 -6.13 -16.83 -18.73
N GLU A 229 -6.58 -17.03 -17.48
CA GLU A 229 -6.58 -18.33 -16.82
C GLU A 229 -7.86 -19.11 -17.13
N ARG A 230 -9.00 -18.41 -17.23
CA ARG A 230 -10.29 -19.01 -17.58
C ARG A 230 -10.30 -19.59 -18.99
N VAL A 231 -9.68 -18.93 -19.97
CA VAL A 231 -9.59 -19.47 -21.34
C VAL A 231 -8.81 -20.79 -21.43
N LYS A 232 -8.03 -21.15 -20.39
CA LYS A 232 -7.31 -22.43 -20.31
C LYS A 232 -8.18 -23.56 -19.75
N THR A 233 -9.34 -23.26 -19.20
CA THR A 233 -10.28 -24.25 -18.68
C THR A 233 -11.34 -24.56 -19.74
N LYS A 234 -11.84 -25.80 -19.77
CA LYS A 234 -12.86 -26.22 -20.75
C LYS A 234 -14.19 -25.47 -20.60
N THR A 235 -14.47 -24.97 -19.40
CA THR A 235 -15.76 -24.34 -19.05
C THR A 235 -15.69 -22.81 -18.95
N GLY A 236 -14.50 -22.19 -19.00
CA GLY A 236 -14.34 -20.77 -18.71
C GLY A 236 -14.43 -20.42 -17.21
N ASP A 237 -14.44 -21.43 -16.34
CA ASP A 237 -14.42 -21.26 -14.89
C ASP A 237 -13.02 -20.92 -14.37
N CYS A 238 -12.97 -20.45 -13.12
CA CYS A 238 -11.71 -20.13 -12.49
C CYS A 238 -10.81 -21.38 -12.33
N ASN A 239 -9.51 -21.22 -12.59
CA ASN A 239 -8.54 -22.27 -12.31
C ASN A 239 -8.37 -22.47 -10.79
N LYS A 240 -8.76 -23.66 -10.29
CA LYS A 240 -8.72 -24.00 -8.87
C LYS A 240 -7.30 -24.04 -8.30
N GLU A 241 -6.34 -24.58 -9.05
CA GLU A 241 -4.94 -24.69 -8.63
C GLU A 241 -4.27 -23.31 -8.51
N THR A 242 -4.47 -22.45 -9.52
CA THR A 242 -3.98 -21.05 -9.48
C THR A 242 -4.56 -20.28 -8.28
N ASN A 243 -5.85 -20.46 -8.00
CA ASN A 243 -6.50 -19.83 -6.85
C ASN A 243 -6.05 -20.42 -5.51
N GLN A 244 -5.76 -21.72 -5.44
CA GLN A 244 -5.18 -22.34 -4.24
C GLN A 244 -3.82 -21.74 -3.91
N LEU A 245 -2.94 -21.57 -4.91
CA LEU A 245 -1.63 -20.93 -4.71
C LEU A 245 -1.79 -19.46 -4.29
N SER A 246 -2.76 -18.73 -4.86
CA SER A 246 -3.06 -17.35 -4.45
C SER A 246 -3.45 -17.23 -2.97
N ARG A 247 -4.35 -18.11 -2.49
CA ARG A 247 -4.75 -18.12 -1.07
C ARG A 247 -3.60 -18.55 -0.15
N MET A 248 -2.80 -19.53 -0.57
CA MET A 248 -1.62 -19.95 0.18
C MET A 248 -0.59 -18.84 0.32
N PHE A 249 -0.26 -18.17 -0.79
CA PHE A 249 0.65 -17.02 -0.78
C PHE A 249 0.16 -15.92 0.17
N ASN A 250 -1.12 -15.57 0.12
CA ASN A 250 -1.68 -14.53 1.00
C ASN A 250 -1.59 -14.89 2.48
N ARG A 251 -1.89 -16.14 2.87
CA ARG A 251 -1.76 -16.59 4.26
C ARG A 251 -0.32 -16.49 4.75
N GLU A 252 0.62 -17.02 3.98
CA GLU A 252 2.04 -17.01 4.35
C GLU A 252 2.63 -15.59 4.36
N LEU A 253 2.18 -14.71 3.46
CA LEU A 253 2.54 -13.30 3.45
C LEU A 253 2.06 -12.61 4.74
N VAL A 254 0.82 -12.84 5.16
CA VAL A 254 0.31 -12.28 6.43
C VAL A 254 1.15 -12.79 7.62
N SER A 255 1.46 -14.09 7.67
CA SER A 255 2.33 -14.65 8.72
C SER A 255 3.72 -13.98 8.73
N LEU A 256 4.31 -13.73 7.55
CA LEU A 256 5.58 -13.02 7.42
C LEU A 256 5.47 -11.56 7.93
N LEU A 257 4.35 -10.87 7.66
CA LEU A 257 4.12 -9.50 8.13
C LEU A 257 3.91 -9.44 9.65
N GLU A 258 3.20 -10.41 10.23
CA GLU A 258 3.04 -10.55 11.69
C GLU A 258 4.40 -10.84 12.37
N GLU A 259 5.22 -11.72 11.79
CA GLU A 259 6.58 -11.99 12.24
C GLU A 259 7.47 -10.74 12.16
N ALA A 260 7.38 -10.00 11.06
CA ALA A 260 8.13 -8.75 10.89
C ALA A 260 7.71 -7.70 11.92
N GLN A 261 6.41 -7.55 12.18
CA GLN A 261 5.90 -6.63 13.19
C GLN A 261 6.35 -6.97 14.61
N SER A 262 6.44 -8.26 14.97
CA SER A 262 6.92 -8.66 16.30
C SER A 262 8.43 -8.47 16.47
N LYS A 263 9.22 -8.56 15.39
CA LYS A 263 10.68 -8.47 15.43
C LYS A 263 11.24 -7.08 15.18
N PHE A 264 10.54 -6.23 14.42
CA PHE A 264 11.09 -4.97 13.91
C PHE A 264 10.42 -3.76 14.56
N SER A 265 11.17 -3.03 15.36
CA SER A 265 10.68 -1.84 16.07
C SER A 265 10.13 -0.76 15.11
N GLY A 266 8.90 -0.33 15.38
CA GLY A 266 8.18 0.65 14.55
C GLY A 266 7.69 0.10 13.21
N PHE A 267 7.86 -1.19 12.93
CA PHE A 267 7.23 -1.84 11.78
C PHE A 267 5.72 -1.91 12.00
N THR A 268 4.97 -1.42 11.03
CA THR A 268 3.51 -1.49 11.01
C THR A 268 3.08 -1.82 9.60
N TYR A 269 2.01 -2.60 9.46
CA TYR A 269 1.48 -2.95 8.15
C TYR A 269 -0.04 -2.82 8.08
N ALA A 270 -0.51 -2.68 6.84
CA ALA A 270 -1.87 -2.90 6.42
C ALA A 270 -1.84 -3.89 5.26
N PHE A 271 -2.73 -4.89 5.28
CA PHE A 271 -2.82 -5.90 4.24
C PHE A 271 -4.18 -5.81 3.55
N PHE A 272 -4.18 -5.51 2.26
CA PHE A 272 -5.38 -5.58 1.43
C PHE A 272 -5.52 -6.98 0.83
N ASN A 273 -6.54 -7.71 1.27
CA ASN A 273 -6.85 -9.04 0.78
C ASN A 273 -7.54 -8.96 -0.60
N MET A 274 -6.74 -8.74 -1.65
CA MET A 274 -7.23 -8.65 -3.04
C MET A 274 -7.99 -9.90 -3.47
N TYR A 275 -7.60 -11.09 -2.95
CA TYR A 275 -8.31 -12.33 -3.28
C TYR A 275 -9.78 -12.23 -2.89
N THR A 276 -10.06 -11.85 -1.64
CA THR A 276 -11.44 -11.78 -1.14
C THR A 276 -12.20 -10.63 -1.77
N ALA A 277 -11.54 -9.50 -2.02
CA ALA A 277 -12.14 -8.37 -2.73
C ALA A 277 -12.60 -8.78 -4.14
N TYR A 278 -11.73 -9.45 -4.90
CA TYR A 278 -12.09 -9.87 -6.25
C TYR A 278 -13.12 -10.99 -6.23
N ASP A 279 -13.02 -11.95 -5.29
CA ASP A 279 -14.06 -12.96 -5.07
C ASP A 279 -15.45 -12.33 -4.89
N ASP A 280 -15.55 -11.28 -4.07
CA ASP A 280 -16.77 -10.50 -3.91
C ASP A 280 -17.18 -9.79 -5.21
N PHE A 281 -16.23 -9.26 -6.00
CA PHE A 281 -16.55 -8.63 -7.28
C PHE A 281 -17.08 -9.63 -8.31
N TYR A 282 -16.55 -10.86 -8.35
CA TYR A 282 -17.07 -11.90 -9.25
C TYR A 282 -18.48 -12.34 -8.84
N HIS A 283 -18.68 -12.67 -7.56
CA HIS A 283 -19.95 -13.24 -7.11
C HIS A 283 -21.05 -12.19 -6.88
N LYS A 284 -20.66 -10.93 -6.65
CA LYS A 284 -21.58 -9.81 -6.36
C LYS A 284 -21.33 -8.62 -7.29
N GLY A 285 -21.01 -8.87 -8.56
CA GLY A 285 -20.66 -7.85 -9.56
C GLY A 285 -21.63 -6.68 -9.58
N ARG A 286 -22.93 -6.95 -9.79
CA ARG A 286 -23.97 -5.90 -9.89
C ARG A 286 -24.05 -5.02 -8.64
N VAL A 287 -23.87 -5.60 -7.46
CA VAL A 287 -23.87 -4.86 -6.18
C VAL A 287 -22.67 -3.92 -6.10
N ASN A 288 -21.54 -4.33 -6.69
CA ASN A 288 -20.30 -3.55 -6.75
C ASN A 288 -20.22 -2.61 -7.97
N GLY A 289 -21.25 -2.57 -8.82
CA GLY A 289 -21.30 -1.71 -10.01
C GLY A 289 -20.73 -2.34 -11.28
N PHE A 290 -20.43 -3.64 -11.28
CA PHE A 290 -19.96 -4.37 -12.44
C PHE A 290 -21.07 -5.23 -13.05
N THR A 291 -21.33 -5.04 -14.35
CA THR A 291 -22.22 -5.90 -15.13
C THR A 291 -21.45 -7.04 -15.77
N GLU A 292 -20.18 -6.81 -16.12
CA GLU A 292 -19.27 -7.78 -16.72
C GLU A 292 -18.08 -8.05 -15.80
N VAL A 293 -17.93 -9.31 -15.38
CA VAL A 293 -16.94 -9.75 -14.37
C VAL A 293 -16.07 -10.92 -14.84
N LYS A 294 -16.28 -11.41 -16.07
CA LYS A 294 -15.58 -12.57 -16.65
C LYS A 294 -14.83 -12.20 -17.92
N VAL A 295 -15.39 -11.35 -18.78
CA VAL A 295 -14.86 -10.99 -20.09
C VAL A 295 -13.99 -9.73 -19.97
N ALA A 296 -12.84 -9.72 -20.66
CA ALA A 296 -11.98 -8.54 -20.72
C ALA A 296 -12.60 -7.46 -21.62
N CYS A 297 -12.44 -6.20 -21.24
CA CYS A 297 -12.91 -5.09 -22.08
C CYS A 297 -12.12 -4.95 -23.39
N CYS A 298 -10.81 -5.18 -23.38
CA CYS A 298 -9.94 -5.13 -24.55
C CYS A 298 -9.23 -6.47 -24.78
N GLY A 299 -9.36 -6.98 -25.99
CA GLY A 299 -8.78 -8.23 -26.44
C GLY A 299 -9.66 -8.86 -27.51
N GLY A 300 -9.44 -10.13 -27.82
CA GLY A 300 -10.26 -10.85 -28.79
C GLY A 300 -10.37 -12.34 -28.49
N GLY A 301 -11.30 -12.99 -29.18
CA GLY A 301 -11.60 -14.41 -29.00
C GLY A 301 -12.36 -14.71 -27.70
N PHE A 302 -12.21 -15.93 -27.18
CA PHE A 302 -12.93 -16.37 -26.00
C PHE A 302 -12.55 -15.49 -24.79
N LEU A 303 -13.58 -14.98 -24.09
CA LEU A 303 -13.46 -14.03 -22.97
C LEU A 303 -12.62 -12.77 -23.26
N ASN A 304 -12.45 -12.41 -24.55
CA ASN A 304 -11.52 -11.36 -25.00
C ASN A 304 -10.08 -11.56 -24.47
N SER A 305 -9.63 -12.81 -24.34
CA SER A 305 -8.32 -13.12 -23.76
C SER A 305 -7.49 -14.10 -24.58
N THR A 306 -8.05 -14.73 -25.61
CA THR A 306 -7.29 -15.55 -26.57
C THR A 306 -6.32 -14.68 -27.39
N VAL A 307 -6.76 -13.48 -27.76
CA VAL A 307 -5.95 -12.47 -28.45
C VAL A 307 -5.71 -11.31 -27.48
N PHE A 308 -4.45 -10.97 -27.25
CA PHE A 308 -4.09 -9.84 -26.39
C PHE A 308 -4.60 -8.52 -26.97
N CYS A 309 -4.96 -7.58 -26.08
CA CYS A 309 -5.29 -6.21 -26.43
C CYS A 309 -4.21 -5.60 -27.33
N ASN A 310 -4.61 -5.20 -28.53
CA ASN A 310 -3.73 -4.79 -29.61
C ASN A 310 -4.32 -3.56 -30.33
N PRO A 311 -3.49 -2.56 -30.68
CA PRO A 311 -3.96 -1.31 -31.28
C PRO A 311 -4.61 -1.46 -32.66
N THR A 312 -4.34 -2.54 -33.40
CA THR A 312 -4.78 -2.69 -34.79
C THR A 312 -5.88 -3.70 -34.99
N ILE A 313 -6.01 -4.71 -34.12
CA ILE A 313 -6.91 -5.85 -34.32
C ILE A 313 -7.95 -6.05 -33.20
N THR A 314 -7.90 -5.25 -32.13
CA THR A 314 -8.87 -5.35 -31.04
C THR A 314 -9.51 -3.99 -30.77
N TYR A 315 -10.77 -4.00 -30.36
CA TYR A 315 -11.50 -2.80 -29.97
C TYR A 315 -11.91 -2.92 -28.50
N PRO A 316 -11.71 -1.86 -27.69
CA PRO A 316 -12.18 -1.87 -26.32
C PRO A 316 -13.71 -1.87 -26.29
N CYS A 317 -14.27 -2.47 -25.25
CA CYS A 317 -15.69 -2.44 -24.94
C CYS A 317 -16.22 -0.99 -24.86
N SER A 318 -17.51 -0.82 -25.17
CA SER A 318 -18.18 0.49 -25.19
C SER A 318 -18.28 1.11 -23.79
N ASN A 319 -18.64 0.31 -22.78
CA ASN A 319 -18.69 0.74 -21.39
C ASN A 319 -17.53 0.14 -20.58
N ARG A 320 -16.53 0.97 -20.25
CA ARG A 320 -15.37 0.54 -19.46
C ARG A 320 -15.60 0.59 -17.95
N THR A 321 -16.66 1.26 -17.52
CA THR A 321 -16.92 1.54 -16.10
C THR A 321 -17.67 0.43 -15.37
N ASP A 322 -18.30 -0.48 -16.11
CA ASP A 322 -19.02 -1.65 -15.60
C ASP A 322 -18.28 -2.97 -15.81
N HIS A 323 -17.06 -2.92 -16.38
CA HIS A 323 -16.19 -4.07 -16.58
C HIS A 323 -15.16 -4.19 -15.47
N LEU A 324 -15.01 -5.40 -14.93
CA LEU A 324 -13.99 -5.70 -13.94
C LEU A 324 -12.58 -5.64 -14.55
N PHE A 325 -12.42 -6.20 -15.75
CA PHE A 325 -11.14 -6.40 -16.42
C PHE A 325 -10.97 -5.48 -17.61
N TRP A 326 -9.79 -4.87 -17.69
CA TRP A 326 -9.38 -4.11 -18.84
C TRP A 326 -8.89 -5.03 -19.96
N ASP A 327 -7.97 -5.93 -19.65
CA ASP A 327 -7.44 -6.93 -20.57
C ASP A 327 -7.49 -8.31 -19.92
N GLY A 328 -6.90 -9.32 -20.56
CA GLY A 328 -6.89 -10.69 -20.06
C GLY A 328 -6.28 -10.92 -18.67
N ILE A 329 -5.56 -9.94 -18.13
CA ILE A 329 -4.80 -10.02 -16.86
C ILE A 329 -5.13 -8.84 -15.93
N HIS A 330 -5.30 -7.64 -16.48
CA HIS A 330 -5.33 -6.40 -15.73
C HIS A 330 -6.73 -5.83 -15.58
N ASN A 331 -6.87 -5.01 -14.55
CA ASN A 331 -8.13 -4.42 -14.14
C ASN A 331 -8.41 -3.10 -14.87
N THR A 332 -9.69 -2.77 -15.00
CA THR A 332 -10.10 -1.42 -15.41
C THR A 332 -9.74 -0.37 -14.37
N GLU A 333 -9.70 0.89 -14.79
CA GLU A 333 -9.60 2.03 -13.87
C GLU A 333 -10.75 2.00 -12.84
N ALA A 334 -11.96 1.60 -13.25
CA ALA A 334 -13.11 1.49 -12.36
C ALA A 334 -12.88 0.49 -11.22
N THR A 335 -12.29 -0.66 -11.53
CA THR A 335 -11.90 -1.66 -10.51
C THR A 335 -10.72 -1.18 -9.68
N ALA A 336 -9.75 -0.49 -10.28
CA ALA A 336 -8.63 0.10 -9.55
C ALA A 336 -9.06 1.25 -8.62
N ALA A 337 -10.19 1.90 -8.90
CA ALA A 337 -10.83 2.92 -8.07
C ALA A 337 -11.65 2.29 -6.92
N TRP A 338 -11.04 1.37 -6.18
CA TRP A 338 -11.66 0.52 -5.15
C TRP A 338 -12.53 1.24 -4.11
N GLU A 339 -12.24 2.52 -3.86
CA GLU A 339 -13.00 3.40 -2.97
C GLU A 339 -14.36 3.86 -3.52
N LYS A 340 -14.53 3.85 -4.85
CA LYS A 340 -15.74 4.28 -5.56
C LYS A 340 -16.71 3.12 -5.78
N ILE A 341 -16.33 1.91 -5.38
CA ILE A 341 -17.16 0.71 -5.45
C ILE A 341 -18.28 0.83 -4.41
N LYS A 342 -19.53 0.58 -4.84
CA LYS A 342 -20.75 0.76 -4.02
C LYS A 342 -20.74 -0.14 -2.77
N LYS A 343 -21.44 0.28 -1.70
CA LYS A 343 -21.57 -0.40 -0.38
C LYS A 343 -20.23 -0.73 0.32
N ASN A 344 -19.59 0.30 0.89
CA ASN A 344 -18.35 0.20 1.69
C ASN A 344 -17.11 -0.29 0.93
N GLY A 345 -17.15 -0.34 -0.41
CA GLY A 345 -16.06 -0.66 -1.34
C GLY A 345 -15.16 -1.85 -0.99
N ALA A 346 -13.97 -1.93 -1.60
CA ALA A 346 -13.01 -3.00 -1.29
C ALA A 346 -12.37 -2.84 0.10
N GLN A 347 -12.65 -1.71 0.76
CA GLN A 347 -12.10 -1.30 2.04
C GLN A 347 -12.23 -2.35 3.15
N LYS A 348 -13.36 -3.03 3.22
CA LYS A 348 -13.66 -4.07 4.21
C LYS A 348 -12.66 -5.24 4.19
N HIS A 349 -11.90 -5.42 3.10
CA HIS A 349 -10.92 -6.49 2.95
C HIS A 349 -9.51 -6.08 3.42
N ILE A 350 -9.36 -4.93 4.06
CA ILE A 350 -8.09 -4.50 4.66
C ILE A 350 -8.01 -4.98 6.10
N VAL A 351 -7.00 -5.81 6.39
CA VAL A 351 -6.75 -6.39 7.70
C VAL A 351 -5.51 -5.75 8.33
N ASN A 352 -5.63 -5.34 9.60
CA ASN A 352 -4.54 -4.79 10.39
C ASN A 352 -4.58 -5.29 11.84
N LYS A 353 -3.44 -5.69 12.39
CA LYS A 353 -3.21 -5.73 13.84
C LYS A 353 -2.33 -4.56 14.24
N SER A 354 -2.92 -3.49 14.80
CA SER A 354 -2.13 -2.51 15.55
C SER A 354 -2.00 -3.04 16.97
N THR A 355 -0.82 -3.46 17.39
CA THR A 355 -0.58 -3.68 18.82
C THR A 355 -0.72 -2.33 19.52
N LYS A 356 -1.79 -2.15 20.31
CA LYS A 356 -1.76 -1.15 21.38
C LYS A 356 -0.52 -1.51 22.21
N ALA A 357 0.43 -0.58 22.31
CA ALA A 357 1.56 -0.74 23.22
C ALA A 357 0.97 -0.96 24.61
N THR A 358 1.09 -2.18 25.14
CA THR A 358 0.80 -2.45 26.55
C THR A 358 1.76 -1.58 27.35
N PRO A 359 1.29 -0.75 28.30
CA PRO A 359 2.19 -0.10 29.22
C PRO A 359 2.94 -1.19 29.97
N THR A 360 4.26 -1.22 29.86
CA THR A 360 5.12 -2.00 30.74
C THR A 360 4.88 -1.49 32.15
N ALA A 361 4.01 -2.16 32.90
CA ALA A 361 3.93 -2.02 34.33
C ALA A 361 5.16 -2.73 34.91
N THR A 362 6.27 -2.00 35.05
CA THR A 362 7.32 -2.35 36.02
C THR A 362 6.73 -2.22 37.42
N ARG A 363 6.00 -3.25 37.85
CA ARG A 363 5.70 -3.45 39.26
C ARG A 363 6.92 -4.13 39.88
N ARG A 364 7.82 -3.31 40.40
CA ARG A 364 8.95 -3.74 41.23
C ARG A 364 8.35 -4.41 42.48
N SER A 365 8.39 -5.74 42.54
CA SER A 365 8.12 -6.48 43.77
C SER A 365 9.40 -6.49 44.61
N GLU A 366 9.60 -5.45 45.42
CA GLU A 366 10.52 -5.54 46.55
C GLU A 366 9.82 -6.34 47.66
N ARG A 367 10.07 -7.65 47.69
CA ARG A 367 9.77 -8.50 48.85
C ARG A 367 11.01 -8.50 49.73
N ALA A 368 11.09 -7.54 50.64
CA ALA A 368 12.12 -7.49 51.66
C ALA A 368 11.97 -8.68 52.63
N ARG A 369 13.01 -9.52 52.72
CA ARG A 369 13.22 -10.44 53.84
C ARG A 369 13.64 -9.63 55.06
N LYS A 370 12.91 -9.78 56.17
CA LYS A 370 13.34 -9.36 57.51
C LYS A 370 14.65 -10.07 57.91
N PRO A 371 15.52 -9.38 58.65
CA PRO A 371 16.18 -10.00 59.79
C PRO A 371 15.80 -9.30 61.11
N SER A 372 16.06 -10.05 62.17
CA SER A 372 15.71 -9.90 63.57
C SER A 372 16.31 -8.70 64.29
N SER A 373 15.65 -8.35 65.40
CA SER A 373 15.94 -7.29 66.37
C SER A 373 17.27 -7.41 67.13
N SER A 374 17.86 -6.25 67.42
CA SER A 374 18.61 -5.81 68.63
C SER A 374 19.51 -4.65 68.18
N ARG A 375 19.87 -3.59 68.92
CA ARG A 375 19.64 -3.07 70.28
C ARG A 375 20.46 -1.75 70.36
N LEU A 376 19.97 -0.73 71.09
CA LEU A 376 20.64 0.53 71.57
C LEU A 376 21.01 1.56 70.47
N GLU A 377 20.99 2.90 70.64
CA GLU A 377 20.60 3.86 71.69
C GLU A 377 20.61 5.28 71.07
N LYS A 378 19.79 6.21 71.64
CA LYS A 378 19.99 7.68 71.77
C LYS A 378 20.11 8.54 70.50
N GLU A 379 19.60 9.76 70.34
CA GLU A 379 18.93 10.83 71.12
C GLU A 379 18.28 11.75 70.05
N GLY A 380 17.11 12.37 70.23
CA GLY A 380 16.97 13.68 70.86
C GLY A 380 15.86 14.52 70.18
N PHE A 381 14.77 14.75 70.93
CA PHE A 381 13.99 15.98 71.10
C PHE A 381 13.77 16.99 69.92
N VAL A 382 12.50 17.21 69.54
CA VAL A 382 11.67 18.40 69.87
C VAL A 382 10.44 18.44 68.95
N SER A 383 9.26 18.45 69.57
CA SER A 383 7.97 18.75 68.95
C SER A 383 7.80 20.25 68.70
N LEU A 384 7.24 20.65 67.55
CA LEU A 384 6.53 21.92 67.42
C LEU A 384 5.26 21.78 66.59
N THR A 385 4.26 22.53 67.04
CA THR A 385 2.82 22.36 66.84
C THR A 385 2.27 23.10 65.61
N LYS A 386 1.03 22.76 65.27
CA LYS A 386 0.19 23.32 64.20
C LYS A 386 -0.06 24.83 64.39
N SER A 387 0.86 25.71 63.96
CA SER A 387 0.49 27.14 63.80
C SER A 387 1.34 27.99 62.84
N GLN A 388 2.06 27.43 61.85
CA GLN A 388 2.96 28.24 61.01
C GLN A 388 3.06 27.87 59.52
N LYS A 389 1.96 27.45 58.87
CA LYS A 389 1.92 27.31 57.39
C LYS A 389 0.71 27.94 56.73
N LYS A 390 0.47 29.22 57.05
CA LYS A 390 -0.53 30.06 56.38
C LYS A 390 0.07 31.42 56.02
N ARG A 391 0.93 31.45 54.99
CA ARG A 391 1.23 32.63 54.13
C ARG A 391 2.34 32.26 53.14
N GLN A 392 1.91 31.92 51.93
CA GLN A 392 2.56 32.18 50.63
C GLN A 392 2.02 31.14 49.65
N LEU A 393 1.09 31.59 48.80
CA LEU A 393 0.77 31.11 47.44
C LEU A 393 -0.62 31.67 47.09
N LYS A 394 -0.65 32.93 46.66
CA LYS A 394 -1.67 33.47 45.77
C LYS A 394 -0.97 33.95 44.51
N ALA A 395 -1.64 33.72 43.39
CA ALA A 395 -1.44 34.28 42.05
C ALA A 395 -0.39 33.61 41.13
N ALA A 396 -0.85 32.60 40.40
CA ALA A 396 -0.77 32.58 38.93
C ALA A 396 -1.77 31.56 38.38
N SER A 397 -2.87 32.05 37.79
CA SER A 397 -3.85 31.25 37.05
C SER A 397 -3.20 30.67 35.79
N PRO A 398 -3.42 29.39 35.41
CA PRO A 398 -3.07 28.93 34.08
C PRO A 398 -4.08 29.50 33.09
N ARG A 399 -3.60 30.28 32.11
CA ARG A 399 -4.36 30.65 30.92
C ARG A 399 -4.91 29.37 30.28
N GLN A 400 -6.22 29.37 30.00
CA GLN A 400 -6.88 28.38 29.16
C GLN A 400 -6.11 28.23 27.85
N ALA A 401 -5.52 27.06 27.64
CA ALA A 401 -4.97 26.67 26.36
C ALA A 401 -6.13 26.35 25.41
N ASN A 402 -6.22 27.13 24.34
CA ASN A 402 -7.13 27.00 23.21
C ASN A 402 -7.21 25.52 22.70
N PRO A 403 -8.40 24.91 22.46
CA PRO A 403 -8.51 23.48 22.15
C PRO A 403 -7.88 23.05 20.80
N ALA A 404 -7.44 24.00 19.98
CA ALA A 404 -6.97 23.76 18.62
C ALA A 404 -5.54 23.16 18.47
N LYS A 405 -4.83 22.83 19.56
CA LYS A 405 -3.44 22.30 19.49
C LYS A 405 -3.22 20.93 20.13
N LYS A 406 -4.25 20.07 20.14
CA LYS A 406 -4.10 18.66 20.53
C LYS A 406 -4.63 17.71 19.45
N ALA A 407 -4.25 17.93 18.20
CA ALA A 407 -4.28 16.87 17.20
C ALA A 407 -3.25 15.80 17.61
N LYS A 408 -3.71 14.78 18.36
CA LYS A 408 -2.96 13.55 18.58
C LYS A 408 -2.52 13.05 17.21
N LEU A 409 -1.20 12.94 17.01
CA LEU A 409 -0.59 12.37 15.82
C LEU A 409 -0.96 10.88 15.75
N GLU A 410 -2.04 10.55 15.06
CA GLU A 410 -2.42 9.16 14.82
C GLU A 410 -1.37 8.45 13.95
N PRO A 411 -1.17 7.13 14.10
CA PRO A 411 -0.29 6.38 13.22
C PRO A 411 -0.70 6.64 11.77
N ALA A 412 0.24 6.92 10.85
CA ALA A 412 -0.19 7.23 9.48
C ALA A 412 -0.92 6.07 8.78
N ILE A 413 -0.80 4.83 9.27
CA ILE A 413 -1.68 3.73 8.86
C ILE A 413 -3.11 3.94 9.36
N SER A 414 -3.33 4.46 10.57
CA SER A 414 -4.65 4.93 11.07
C SER A 414 -5.21 6.10 10.24
N LEU A 415 -4.34 6.96 9.70
CA LEU A 415 -4.76 8.05 8.82
C LEU A 415 -5.01 7.60 7.38
N VAL A 416 -4.18 6.71 6.81
CA VAL A 416 -4.54 5.91 5.64
C VAL A 416 -5.88 5.24 5.93
N LYS A 417 -6.08 4.78 7.17
CA LYS A 417 -7.36 4.20 7.57
C LYS A 417 -8.56 5.14 7.49
N ARG A 418 -8.44 6.31 8.11
CA ARG A 418 -9.53 7.28 8.15
C ARG A 418 -9.74 8.01 6.82
N SER A 419 -8.66 8.33 6.11
CA SER A 419 -8.74 8.93 4.77
C SER A 419 -9.37 8.00 3.73
N LEU A 420 -9.30 6.70 3.97
CA LEU A 420 -9.96 5.68 3.16
C LEU A 420 -11.36 5.28 3.70
N GLN A 421 -11.88 5.97 4.72
CA GLN A 421 -13.20 5.74 5.35
C GLN A 421 -13.39 4.30 5.88
N PHE A 422 -12.51 3.79 6.75
CA PHE A 422 -12.75 2.51 7.44
C PHE A 422 -13.52 2.69 8.75
N THR A 423 -14.66 2.01 8.87
CA THR A 423 -15.29 1.71 10.17
C THR A 423 -14.63 0.47 10.77
N GLU A 424 -14.33 0.49 12.07
CA GLU A 424 -13.95 -0.72 12.82
C GLU A 424 -15.17 -1.65 12.85
N SER A 425 -15.19 -2.69 12.00
CA SER A 425 -16.08 -3.84 12.21
C SER A 425 -15.23 -5.00 12.69
N GLU A 426 -15.58 -5.51 13.87
CA GLU A 426 -15.04 -6.73 14.45
C GLU A 426 -15.02 -7.86 13.42
N ALA A 427 -13.87 -8.49 13.23
CA ALA A 427 -13.74 -9.65 12.36
C ALA A 427 -14.48 -10.83 13.02
N PRO A 428 -15.34 -11.57 12.29
CA PRO A 428 -15.79 -12.86 12.78
C PRO A 428 -14.60 -13.82 12.77
N MET A 429 -14.42 -14.49 13.91
CA MET A 429 -13.51 -15.61 14.08
C MET A 429 -13.87 -16.68 13.03
N VAL A 430 -12.92 -17.02 12.16
CA VAL A 430 -13.04 -18.21 11.30
C VAL A 430 -12.81 -19.42 12.22
N GLY A 431 -13.91 -19.90 12.81
CA GLY A 431 -14.01 -21.26 13.34
C GLY A 431 -14.00 -22.23 12.16
N GLY A 432 -13.16 -23.26 12.27
CA GLY A 432 -13.09 -24.31 11.27
C GLY A 432 -14.28 -25.25 11.39
N GLU A 433 -14.72 -25.74 10.24
CA GLU A 433 -15.35 -27.05 10.15
C GLU A 433 -14.55 -27.85 9.12
N VAL A 434 -13.97 -28.93 9.63
CA VAL A 434 -13.39 -30.03 8.88
C VAL A 434 -14.55 -30.95 8.61
N ASP A 435 -15.06 -30.97 7.38
CA ASP A 435 -15.93 -32.05 6.94
C ASP A 435 -15.13 -33.00 6.05
N THR A 436 -14.86 -34.16 6.64
CA THR A 436 -14.57 -35.42 6.01
C THR A 436 -15.76 -35.86 5.15
N LEU A 437 -15.56 -35.96 3.83
CA LEU A 437 -15.75 -37.17 3.01
C LEU A 437 -15.39 -36.87 1.54
#